data_AF-A0A7J3ACC7-F1
#
_entry.id   AF-A0A7J3ACC7-F1
#
_cell.length_a   1.000
_cell.length_b   1.000
_cell.length_c   1.000
_cell.angle_alpha   90.00
_cell.angle_beta   90.00
_cell.angle_gamma   90.00
#
_symmetry.space_group_name_H-M   'P 1'
#
loop_
_entity.id
_entity.type
_entity.pdbx_description
1 polymer ?
#
loop_
_entity_poly.entity_id
_entity_poly.type
_entity_poly.pdbx_seq_one_letter_code
_entity_poly.pdbx_strand_id
1 'polypeptide(L)'
;MKISAQEIALAAIFAALSWVVSEFVPGIPIIGASGSRISFDAALAPIYGVIIGPYLGFFAALIGGLAAAGSLFTILTSFCTGISAFVAGMLTKQNDNSGKFRGWIFSAVAITLLLVGWYSTEVGRIAYFYPIPHIAGLLIVLVARGWIANNMQKEENVSTQKQFNSQSFAWGAVCLIIGTVCYFTFLDLANITGNLTLLGVLPFLAYAMLIVGAFSIIYGVFSWIKPGFVTAVALACYCGIIADHMLGNLIFLSMIGVVAPPLQDAPSEVIAGIFMSVLPISVAERILFTAIATTIGIALLPILRKAGLLRRKTQ
;
A
#
# COMPACT_ATOMS: atom_id res chain seq x y z
N MET A 1 24.64 14.69 -5.25
CA MET A 1 23.58 14.88 -4.23
C MET A 1 24.27 15.07 -2.89
N LYS A 2 24.17 16.24 -2.24
CA LYS A 2 24.68 16.42 -0.88
C LYS A 2 23.59 15.94 0.08
N ILE A 3 23.79 14.77 0.69
CA ILE A 3 22.88 14.22 1.72
C ILE A 3 23.31 14.79 3.07
N SER A 4 22.36 15.31 3.84
CA SER A 4 22.59 15.82 5.19
C SER A 4 22.57 14.71 6.24
N ALA A 5 23.24 14.94 7.38
CA ALA A 5 23.21 14.01 8.51
C ALA A 5 21.76 13.75 9.01
N GLN A 6 20.90 14.77 8.95
CA GLN A 6 19.49 14.67 9.30
C GLN A 6 18.71 13.72 8.37
N GLU A 7 18.96 13.78 7.06
CA GLU A 7 18.33 12.88 6.08
C GLU A 7 18.78 11.43 6.27
N ILE A 8 20.06 11.21 6.59
CA ILE A 8 20.59 9.88 6.91
C ILE A 8 19.97 9.36 8.21
N ALA A 9 19.91 10.18 9.26
CA ALA A 9 19.30 9.79 10.54
C ALA A 9 17.82 9.42 10.37
N LEU A 10 17.07 10.20 9.59
CA LEU A 10 15.66 9.91 9.35
C LEU A 10 15.46 8.64 8.51
N ALA A 11 16.32 8.40 7.50
CA ALA A 11 16.32 7.16 6.74
C ALA A 11 16.65 5.95 7.63
N ALA A 12 17.59 6.07 8.56
CA ALA A 12 17.92 5.03 9.53
C ALA A 12 16.77 4.73 10.50
N ILE A 13 16.05 5.77 10.97
CA ILE A 13 14.85 5.60 11.81
C ILE A 13 13.76 4.84 11.04
N PHE A 14 13.51 5.20 9.78
CA PHE A 14 12.51 4.50 8.96
C PHE A 14 12.93 3.06 8.62
N ALA A 15 14.22 2.80 8.39
CA ALA A 15 14.73 1.44 8.21
C ALA A 15 14.54 0.59 9.47
N ALA A 16 14.85 1.15 10.65
CA ALA A 16 14.62 0.48 11.92
C ALA A 16 13.12 0.22 12.16
N LEU A 17 12.25 1.17 11.82
CA LEU A 17 10.80 0.98 11.91
C LEU A 17 10.32 -0.16 10.99
N SER A 18 10.77 -0.19 9.74
CA SER A 18 10.44 -1.24 8.77
C SER A 18 10.86 -2.63 9.26
N TRP A 19 12.07 -2.72 9.83
CA TRP A 19 12.55 -3.94 10.48
C TRP A 19 11.66 -4.36 11.66
N VAL A 20 11.42 -3.46 12.63
CA VAL A 20 10.60 -3.74 13.82
C VAL A 20 9.19 -4.19 13.43
N VAL A 21 8.57 -3.52 12.46
CA VAL A 21 7.22 -3.87 12.02
C VAL A 21 7.22 -5.23 11.32
N SER A 22 8.23 -5.53 10.52
CA SER A 22 8.32 -6.81 9.82
C SER A 22 8.58 -7.99 10.75
N GLU A 23 9.34 -7.78 11.82
CA GLU A 23 9.70 -8.84 12.78
C GLU A 23 8.61 -9.08 13.85
N PHE A 24 8.05 -8.01 14.41
CA PHE A 24 7.23 -8.09 15.61
C PHE A 24 5.72 -7.95 15.36
N VAL A 25 5.29 -7.43 14.21
CA VAL A 25 3.86 -7.29 13.90
C VAL A 25 3.38 -8.51 13.09
N PRO A 26 2.32 -9.20 13.52
CA PRO A 26 1.78 -10.34 12.76
C PRO A 26 1.40 -9.94 11.33
N GLY A 27 2.00 -10.62 10.36
CA GLY A 27 1.66 -10.49 8.94
C GLY A 27 0.50 -11.39 8.51
N ILE A 28 0.00 -11.18 7.28
CA ILE A 28 -1.07 -11.99 6.69
C ILE A 28 -0.45 -13.20 5.98
N PRO A 29 -0.89 -14.46 6.23
CA PRO A 29 -0.36 -15.63 5.53
C PRO A 29 -0.51 -15.52 4.01
N ILE A 30 0.53 -15.91 3.26
CA ILE A 30 0.47 -15.95 1.80
C ILE A 30 -0.18 -17.26 1.36
N ILE A 31 -1.30 -17.17 0.65
CA ILE A 31 -1.97 -18.33 0.07
C ILE A 31 -1.06 -18.96 -0.98
N GLY A 32 -0.72 -20.24 -0.79
CA GLY A 32 0.15 -20.99 -1.69
C GLY A 32 1.64 -20.93 -1.34
N ALA A 33 2.11 -20.10 -0.39
CA ALA A 33 3.50 -20.07 0.04
C ALA A 33 3.64 -20.56 1.50
N SER A 34 4.22 -21.74 1.70
CA SER A 34 4.30 -22.36 3.03
C SER A 34 5.16 -21.53 3.98
N GLY A 35 4.61 -21.19 5.15
CA GLY A 35 5.31 -20.45 6.20
C GLY A 35 5.62 -18.98 5.89
N SER A 36 5.18 -18.46 4.73
CA SER A 36 5.44 -17.07 4.32
C SER A 36 4.28 -16.15 4.66
N ARG A 37 4.60 -14.90 5.00
CA ARG A 37 3.62 -13.87 5.40
C ARG A 37 3.88 -12.56 4.67
N ILE A 38 2.80 -11.85 4.36
CA ILE A 38 2.81 -10.47 3.93
C ILE A 38 3.05 -9.61 5.17
N SER A 39 4.23 -8.98 5.23
CA SER A 39 4.57 -8.07 6.33
C SER A 39 3.61 -6.88 6.36
N PHE A 40 3.25 -6.44 7.57
CA PHE A 40 2.49 -5.20 7.75
C PHE A 40 3.27 -3.96 7.25
N ASP A 41 4.60 -4.08 7.13
CA ASP A 41 5.44 -3.05 6.52
C ASP A 41 5.06 -2.72 5.07
N ALA A 42 4.40 -3.64 4.35
CA ALA A 42 3.88 -3.37 3.01
C ALA A 42 2.91 -2.17 2.96
N ALA A 43 2.20 -1.89 4.08
CA ALA A 43 1.36 -0.70 4.21
C ALA A 43 2.16 0.57 4.56
N LEU A 44 3.34 0.45 5.18
CA LEU A 44 4.15 1.58 5.63
C LEU A 44 5.19 2.02 4.60
N ALA A 45 5.74 1.07 3.84
CA ALA A 45 6.73 1.28 2.79
C ALA A 45 6.46 2.50 1.88
N PRO A 46 5.25 2.70 1.29
CA PRO A 46 5.01 3.86 0.45
C PRO A 46 5.15 5.20 1.21
N ILE A 47 4.86 5.21 2.51
CA ILE A 47 4.96 6.41 3.37
C ILE A 47 6.41 6.87 3.48
N TYR A 48 7.37 5.94 3.56
CA TYR A 48 8.80 6.28 3.59
C TYR A 48 9.17 7.09 2.34
N GLY A 49 8.72 6.63 1.17
CA GLY A 49 8.86 7.35 -0.08
C GLY A 49 8.22 8.73 -0.08
N VAL A 50 6.98 8.82 0.41
CA VAL A 50 6.22 10.07 0.50
C VAL A 50 6.91 11.10 1.40
N ILE A 51 7.51 10.66 2.51
CA ILE A 51 8.07 11.53 3.55
C ILE A 51 9.52 11.95 3.23
N ILE A 52 10.42 11.00 3.02
CA ILE A 52 11.86 11.27 2.83
C ILE A 52 12.29 11.26 1.37
N GLY A 53 11.35 11.07 0.46
CA GLY A 53 11.56 11.07 -0.97
C GLY A 53 11.90 9.69 -1.53
N PRO A 54 11.91 9.56 -2.87
CA PRO A 54 11.92 8.27 -3.55
C PRO A 54 13.17 7.43 -3.27
N TYR A 55 14.35 8.05 -3.23
CA TYR A 55 15.60 7.31 -3.07
C TYR A 55 15.88 6.93 -1.61
N LEU A 56 15.76 7.88 -0.69
CA LEU A 56 15.97 7.58 0.74
C LEU A 56 14.86 6.67 1.27
N GLY A 57 13.62 6.84 0.80
CA GLY A 57 12.51 5.94 1.11
C GLY A 57 12.76 4.53 0.59
N PHE A 58 13.21 4.40 -0.67
CA PHE A 58 13.61 3.10 -1.24
C PHE A 58 14.66 2.42 -0.37
N PHE A 59 15.75 3.12 -0.01
CA PHE A 59 16.81 2.53 0.79
C PHE A 59 16.37 2.22 2.22
N ALA A 60 15.55 3.07 2.84
CA ALA A 60 15.02 2.80 4.18
C ALA A 60 14.17 1.53 4.20
N ALA A 61 13.24 1.40 3.25
CA ALA A 61 12.39 0.22 3.12
C ALA A 61 13.19 -1.05 2.80
N LEU A 62 14.15 -0.94 1.86
CA LEU A 62 15.00 -2.06 1.46
C LEU A 62 15.89 -2.53 2.61
N ILE A 63 16.56 -1.61 3.32
CA ILE A 63 17.45 -1.96 4.44
C ILE A 63 16.63 -2.57 5.60
N GLY A 64 15.46 -2.01 5.91
CA GLY A 64 14.58 -2.58 6.94
C GLY A 64 14.11 -3.99 6.57
N GLY A 65 13.68 -4.20 5.32
CA GLY A 65 13.29 -5.51 4.82
C GLY A 65 14.44 -6.52 4.79
N LEU A 66 15.65 -6.09 4.39
CA LEU A 66 16.84 -6.94 4.40
C LEU A 66 17.27 -7.32 5.83
N ALA A 67 17.13 -6.40 6.79
CA ALA A 67 17.42 -6.68 8.20
C ALA A 67 16.44 -7.70 8.81
N ALA A 68 15.22 -7.80 8.29
CA ALA A 68 14.21 -8.78 8.70
C ALA A 68 14.27 -10.09 7.87
N ALA A 69 15.11 -10.15 6.84
CA ALA A 69 15.10 -11.28 5.91
C ALA A 69 15.81 -12.50 6.50
N GLY A 70 15.13 -13.65 6.48
CA GLY A 70 15.66 -14.94 6.96
C GLY A 70 15.83 -16.00 5.86
N SER A 71 15.48 -15.69 4.61
CA SER A 71 15.48 -16.62 3.49
C SER A 71 15.72 -15.89 2.16
N LEU A 72 16.12 -16.63 1.11
CA LEU A 72 16.28 -16.02 -0.22
C LEU A 72 14.99 -15.35 -0.73
N PHE A 73 13.83 -15.96 -0.45
CA PHE A 73 12.54 -15.35 -0.80
C PHE A 73 12.33 -14.01 -0.09
N THR A 74 12.56 -13.97 1.23
CA THR A 74 12.39 -12.73 2.01
C THR A 74 13.41 -11.65 1.65
N ILE A 75 14.64 -12.04 1.26
CA ILE A 75 15.65 -11.13 0.69
C ILE A 75 15.12 -10.51 -0.61
N LEU A 76 14.61 -11.32 -1.54
CA LEU A 76 14.08 -10.81 -2.80
C LEU A 76 12.85 -9.93 -2.59
N THR A 77 11.93 -10.33 -1.70
CA THR A 77 10.73 -9.54 -1.42
C THR A 77 11.01 -8.24 -0.66
N SER A 78 12.19 -8.06 -0.06
CA SER A 78 12.60 -6.76 0.50
C SER A 78 12.72 -5.66 -0.57
N PHE A 79 12.92 -6.04 -1.84
CA PHE A 79 12.87 -5.09 -2.95
C PHE A 79 11.45 -4.61 -3.24
N CYS A 80 10.42 -5.35 -2.85
CA CYS A 80 9.03 -4.95 -3.02
C CYS A 80 8.71 -3.68 -2.20
N THR A 81 9.10 -3.66 -0.92
CA THR A 81 8.93 -2.46 -0.05
C THR A 81 9.77 -1.29 -0.56
N GLY A 82 10.98 -1.56 -1.04
CA GLY A 82 11.81 -0.58 -1.75
C GLY A 82 11.08 0.06 -2.94
N ILE A 83 10.59 -0.76 -3.87
CA ILE A 83 9.84 -0.30 -5.06
C ILE A 83 8.57 0.46 -4.67
N SER A 84 7.86 0.01 -3.61
CA SER A 84 6.71 0.72 -3.05
C SER A 84 7.03 2.16 -2.70
N ALA A 85 8.09 2.34 -1.89
CA ALA A 85 8.58 3.64 -1.45
C ALA A 85 9.06 4.47 -2.65
N PHE A 86 9.76 3.87 -3.60
CA PHE A 86 10.21 4.57 -4.80
C PHE A 86 9.04 5.10 -5.63
N VAL A 87 8.07 4.25 -5.96
CA VAL A 87 6.91 4.62 -6.79
C VAL A 87 6.08 5.72 -6.12
N ALA A 88 5.77 5.57 -4.83
CA ALA A 88 5.01 6.56 -4.08
C ALA A 88 5.78 7.89 -3.96
N GLY A 89 7.08 7.84 -3.62
CA GLY A 89 7.92 9.03 -3.49
C GLY A 89 8.18 9.76 -4.81
N MET A 90 8.21 9.04 -5.94
CA MET A 90 8.31 9.66 -7.26
C MET A 90 7.02 10.42 -7.62
N LEU A 91 5.84 9.93 -7.23
CA LEU A 91 4.56 10.62 -7.47
C LEU A 91 4.40 11.90 -6.65
N THR A 92 5.06 11.99 -5.49
CA THR A 92 4.99 13.18 -4.63
C THR A 92 6.09 14.20 -4.92
N LYS A 93 7.09 13.85 -5.72
CA LYS A 93 8.18 14.74 -6.11
C LYS A 93 7.75 15.74 -7.19
N GLN A 94 8.05 17.01 -6.98
CA GLN A 94 7.75 18.08 -7.93
C GLN A 94 8.47 17.89 -9.27
N ASN A 95 7.84 18.38 -10.35
CA ASN A 95 8.57 18.72 -11.56
C ASN A 95 9.53 19.86 -11.24
N ASP A 96 10.82 19.66 -11.46
CA ASP A 96 11.79 20.75 -11.44
C ASP A 96 11.35 21.87 -12.42
N ASN A 97 11.61 23.14 -12.09
CA ASN A 97 11.30 24.31 -12.94
C ASN A 97 11.96 24.22 -14.33
N SER A 98 12.98 23.37 -14.48
CA SER A 98 13.61 23.03 -15.76
C SER A 98 12.76 22.12 -16.66
N GLY A 99 11.63 21.58 -16.19
CA GLY A 99 10.74 20.68 -16.92
C GLY A 99 11.29 19.27 -17.21
N LYS A 100 12.56 19.00 -16.86
CA LYS A 100 13.27 17.77 -17.25
C LYS A 100 12.94 16.55 -16.40
N PHE A 101 12.58 16.71 -15.13
CA PHE A 101 12.37 15.59 -14.22
C PHE A 101 10.91 15.47 -13.80
N ARG A 102 10.18 14.52 -14.39
CA ARG A 102 8.77 14.27 -14.07
C ARG A 102 8.62 12.98 -13.29
N GLY A 103 8.41 13.09 -11.98
CA GLY A 103 8.36 11.93 -11.08
C GLY A 103 7.32 10.88 -11.51
N TRP A 104 6.14 11.32 -11.95
CA TRP A 104 5.09 10.41 -12.44
C TRP A 104 5.51 9.54 -13.63
N ILE A 105 6.46 9.98 -14.47
CA ILE A 105 6.96 9.15 -15.58
C ILE A 105 7.69 7.93 -15.04
N PHE A 106 8.53 8.09 -14.02
CA PHE A 106 9.27 6.97 -13.43
C PHE A 106 8.33 5.99 -12.73
N SER A 107 7.30 6.49 -12.04
CA SER A 107 6.25 5.66 -11.46
C SER A 107 5.47 4.89 -12.53
N ALA A 108 5.12 5.56 -13.65
CA ALA A 108 4.45 4.91 -14.77
C ALA A 108 5.34 3.81 -15.37
N VAL A 109 6.61 4.12 -15.67
CA VAL A 109 7.59 3.16 -16.19
C VAL A 109 7.75 1.96 -15.25
N ALA A 110 7.90 2.19 -13.95
CA ALA A 110 8.03 1.10 -12.98
C ALA A 110 6.80 0.17 -13.00
N ILE A 111 5.58 0.71 -12.93
CA ILE A 111 4.35 -0.09 -12.96
C ILE A 111 4.18 -0.79 -14.33
N THR A 112 4.50 -0.12 -15.43
CA THR A 112 4.45 -0.71 -16.77
C THR A 112 5.44 -1.87 -16.91
N LEU A 113 6.67 -1.74 -16.42
CA LEU A 113 7.65 -2.83 -16.45
C LEU A 113 7.17 -4.04 -15.63
N LEU A 114 6.55 -3.81 -14.47
CA LEU A 114 5.97 -4.87 -13.66
C LEU A 114 4.79 -5.57 -14.37
N LEU A 115 3.92 -4.81 -15.03
CA LEU A 115 2.83 -5.35 -15.85
C LEU A 115 3.34 -6.15 -17.04
N VAL A 116 4.34 -5.64 -17.76
CA VAL A 116 5.01 -6.37 -18.84
C VAL A 116 5.64 -7.65 -18.31
N GLY A 117 6.29 -7.60 -17.14
CA GLY A 117 6.82 -8.78 -16.45
C GLY A 117 5.76 -9.84 -16.21
N TRP A 118 4.57 -9.44 -15.72
CA TRP A 118 3.47 -10.36 -15.48
C TRP A 118 3.00 -11.04 -16.77
N TYR A 119 2.67 -10.27 -17.80
CA TYR A 119 2.19 -10.80 -19.08
C TYR A 119 3.27 -11.55 -19.88
N SER A 120 4.54 -11.41 -19.52
CA SER A 120 5.63 -12.21 -20.08
C SER A 120 5.62 -13.65 -19.55
N THR A 121 5.03 -13.89 -18.37
CA THR A 121 4.87 -15.25 -17.81
C THR A 121 3.69 -15.99 -18.44
N GLU A 122 3.75 -17.33 -18.46
CA GLU A 122 2.63 -18.15 -18.93
C GLU A 122 1.40 -18.01 -18.01
N VAL A 123 1.61 -18.08 -16.69
CA VAL A 123 0.59 -17.84 -15.68
C VAL A 123 -0.11 -16.51 -15.90
N GLY A 124 0.65 -15.43 -16.16
CA GLY A 124 0.08 -14.11 -16.35
C GLY A 124 -0.71 -13.92 -17.64
N ARG A 125 -0.43 -14.71 -18.69
CA ARG A 125 -1.25 -14.77 -19.91
C ARG A 125 -2.57 -15.50 -19.67
N ILE A 126 -2.57 -16.55 -18.85
CA ILE A 126 -3.80 -17.30 -18.49
C ILE A 126 -4.65 -16.49 -17.49
N ALA A 127 -4.03 -15.93 -16.45
CA ALA A 127 -4.66 -15.06 -15.45
C ALA A 127 -4.64 -13.58 -15.89
N TYR A 128 -5.16 -13.29 -17.08
CA TYR A 128 -5.04 -11.97 -17.71
C TYR A 128 -5.78 -10.84 -16.98
N PHE A 129 -6.79 -11.16 -16.17
CA PHE A 129 -7.55 -10.20 -15.35
C PHE A 129 -6.94 -9.96 -13.96
N TYR A 130 -5.99 -10.79 -13.52
CA TYR A 130 -5.38 -10.64 -12.20
C TYR A 130 -4.74 -9.24 -11.98
N PRO A 131 -4.07 -8.62 -12.98
CA PRO A 131 -3.48 -7.29 -12.83
C PRO A 131 -4.44 -6.11 -12.91
N ILE A 132 -5.77 -6.29 -12.90
CA ILE A 132 -6.73 -5.16 -12.95
C ILE A 132 -6.41 -4.05 -11.93
N PRO A 133 -6.10 -4.34 -10.65
CA PRO A 133 -5.73 -3.31 -9.68
C PRO A 133 -4.45 -2.55 -10.06
N HIS A 134 -3.50 -3.24 -10.68
CA HIS A 134 -2.25 -2.66 -11.16
C HIS A 134 -2.45 -1.77 -12.38
N ILE A 135 -3.33 -2.18 -13.30
CA ILE A 135 -3.77 -1.36 -14.42
C ILE A 135 -4.48 -0.11 -13.90
N ALA A 136 -5.36 -0.23 -12.90
CA ALA A 136 -6.02 0.91 -12.27
C ALA A 136 -5.01 1.91 -11.69
N GLY A 137 -3.96 1.44 -11.03
CA GLY A 137 -2.90 2.32 -10.56
C GLY A 137 -2.06 2.95 -11.67
N LEU A 138 -1.75 2.23 -12.75
CA LEU A 138 -1.12 2.84 -13.92
C LEU A 138 -2.00 3.97 -14.49
N LEU A 139 -3.31 3.73 -14.62
CA LEU A 139 -4.26 4.75 -15.04
C LEU A 139 -4.27 5.96 -14.08
N ILE A 140 -4.26 5.73 -12.77
CA ILE A 140 -4.12 6.79 -11.77
C ILE A 140 -2.86 7.63 -12.04
N VAL A 141 -1.71 7.00 -12.26
CA VAL A 141 -0.46 7.72 -12.55
C VAL A 141 -0.56 8.54 -13.85
N LEU A 142 -1.11 7.96 -14.92
CA LEU A 142 -1.21 8.60 -16.23
C LEU A 142 -2.24 9.73 -16.30
N VAL A 143 -3.33 9.62 -15.53
CA VAL A 143 -4.40 10.63 -15.45
C VAL A 143 -4.01 11.72 -14.47
N ALA A 144 -3.54 11.37 -13.27
CA ALA A 144 -3.18 12.35 -12.25
C ALA A 144 -1.90 13.12 -12.62
N ARG A 145 -0.91 12.49 -13.27
CA ARG A 145 0.35 13.14 -13.69
C ARG A 145 0.99 13.94 -12.54
N GLY A 146 1.13 15.26 -12.72
CA GLY A 146 1.65 16.18 -11.71
C GLY A 146 0.64 16.62 -10.64
N TRP A 147 -0.64 16.23 -10.75
CA TRP A 147 -1.70 16.63 -9.81
C TRP A 147 -1.40 16.15 -8.38
N ILE A 148 -0.88 14.93 -8.21
CA ILE A 148 -0.52 14.37 -6.90
C ILE A 148 0.53 15.27 -6.24
N ALA A 149 1.67 15.48 -6.90
CA ALA A 149 2.74 16.36 -6.41
C ALA A 149 2.24 17.78 -6.10
N ASN A 150 1.40 18.36 -6.96
CA ASN A 150 0.87 19.71 -6.75
C ASN A 150 -0.02 19.82 -5.50
N ASN A 151 -0.86 18.82 -5.21
CA ASN A 151 -1.70 18.83 -4.01
C ASN A 151 -0.89 18.57 -2.73
N MET A 152 0.18 17.76 -2.81
CA MET A 152 1.12 17.54 -1.71
C MET A 152 1.80 18.84 -1.22
N GLN A 153 1.99 19.81 -2.12
CA GLN A 153 2.58 21.12 -1.83
C GLN A 153 1.56 22.13 -1.30
N LYS A 154 0.31 22.10 -1.79
CA LYS A 154 -0.75 23.04 -1.36
C LYS A 154 -1.10 22.95 0.13
N GLU A 155 -0.81 21.82 0.77
CA GLU A 155 -0.97 21.63 2.22
C GLU A 155 0.19 22.22 3.03
N GLU A 156 1.34 22.45 2.42
CA GLU A 156 2.53 23.01 3.09
C GLU A 156 2.34 24.49 3.51
N ASN A 157 1.32 25.16 2.95
CA ASN A 157 1.09 26.60 3.09
C ASN A 157 -0.11 26.98 3.98
N VAL A 158 -0.67 26.04 4.75
CA VAL A 158 -1.91 26.29 5.51
C VAL A 158 -1.72 26.06 7.00
N SER A 159 -1.90 27.12 7.78
CA SER A 159 -2.10 27.05 9.23
C SER A 159 -3.57 26.75 9.51
N THR A 160 -4.05 25.55 9.21
CA THR A 160 -5.45 25.21 9.52
C THR A 160 -5.58 24.93 11.02
N GLN A 161 -6.55 25.59 11.65
CA GLN A 161 -6.97 25.31 13.01
C GLN A 161 -7.54 23.88 13.05
N LYS A 162 -7.04 23.04 13.97
CA LYS A 162 -7.50 21.66 14.10
C LYS A 162 -8.96 21.66 14.56
N GLN A 163 -9.88 21.35 13.65
CA GLN A 163 -11.29 21.22 13.96
C GLN A 163 -11.72 19.77 13.74
N PHE A 164 -12.04 19.09 14.83
CA PHE A 164 -12.54 17.72 14.85
C PHE A 164 -14.01 17.69 14.43
N ASN A 165 -14.36 16.83 13.45
CA ASN A 165 -15.73 16.63 13.05
C ASN A 165 -16.33 15.44 13.82
N SER A 166 -16.94 15.76 14.96
CA SER A 166 -17.54 14.79 15.87
C SER A 166 -18.68 13.99 15.25
N GLN A 167 -19.40 14.57 14.29
CA GLN A 167 -20.52 13.90 13.62
C GLN A 167 -20.03 12.78 12.72
N SER A 168 -19.04 13.05 11.86
CA SER A 168 -18.45 12.02 11.00
C SER A 168 -17.72 10.94 11.81
N PHE A 169 -17.05 11.34 12.90
CA PHE A 169 -16.43 10.40 13.81
C PHE A 169 -17.44 9.47 14.48
N ALA A 170 -18.51 10.02 15.05
CA ALA A 170 -19.57 9.24 15.71
C ALA A 170 -20.28 8.30 14.73
N TRP A 171 -20.58 8.78 13.52
CA TRP A 171 -21.15 7.94 12.47
C TRP A 171 -20.22 6.79 12.09
N GLY A 172 -18.92 7.08 11.99
CA GLY A 172 -17.93 6.05 11.71
C GLY A 172 -17.84 4.98 12.79
N ALA A 173 -17.91 5.37 14.07
CA ALA A 173 -17.96 4.43 15.18
C ALA A 173 -19.20 3.53 15.15
N VAL A 174 -20.37 4.10 14.82
CA VAL A 174 -21.61 3.34 14.66
C VAL A 174 -21.49 2.32 13.52
N CYS A 175 -20.99 2.72 12.36
CA CYS A 175 -20.77 1.81 11.23
C CYS A 175 -19.79 0.69 11.56
N LEU A 176 -18.71 0.95 12.31
CA LEU A 176 -17.79 -0.10 12.76
C LEU A 176 -18.46 -1.11 13.69
N ILE A 177 -19.28 -0.64 14.65
CA ILE A 177 -20.01 -1.53 15.56
C ILE A 177 -20.97 -2.41 14.78
N ILE A 178 -21.77 -1.82 13.88
CA ILE A 178 -22.73 -2.56 13.05
C ILE A 178 -22.00 -3.58 12.17
N GLY A 179 -20.93 -3.16 11.48
CA GLY A 179 -20.15 -4.05 10.61
C GLY A 179 -19.54 -5.23 11.38
N THR A 180 -19.02 -4.98 12.59
CA THR A 180 -18.46 -6.02 13.46
C THR A 180 -19.52 -7.00 13.91
N VAL A 181 -20.69 -6.50 14.35
CA VAL A 181 -21.82 -7.35 14.75
C VAL A 181 -22.30 -8.21 13.58
N CYS A 182 -22.45 -7.63 12.38
CA CYS A 182 -22.84 -8.37 11.18
C CYS A 182 -21.81 -9.47 10.82
N TYR A 183 -20.51 -9.18 10.97
CA TYR A 183 -19.45 -10.15 10.70
C TYR A 183 -19.50 -11.35 11.66
N PHE A 184 -19.55 -11.11 12.97
CA PHE A 184 -19.65 -12.19 13.95
C PHE A 184 -20.96 -12.97 13.83
N THR A 185 -22.08 -12.27 13.60
CA THR A 185 -23.37 -12.91 13.33
C THR A 185 -23.30 -13.83 12.11
N PHE A 186 -22.62 -13.40 11.03
CA PHE A 186 -22.41 -14.26 9.87
C PHE A 186 -21.61 -15.52 10.21
N LEU A 187 -20.50 -15.39 10.95
CA LEU A 187 -19.69 -16.53 11.36
C LEU A 187 -20.47 -17.52 12.21
N ASP A 188 -21.20 -17.03 13.22
CA ASP A 188 -22.01 -17.88 14.09
C ASP A 188 -23.14 -18.57 13.33
N LEU A 189 -23.84 -17.85 12.44
CA LEU A 189 -24.94 -18.41 11.67
C LEU A 189 -24.48 -19.39 10.59
N ALA A 190 -23.31 -19.15 9.98
CA ALA A 190 -22.69 -20.08 9.04
C ALA A 190 -22.32 -21.39 9.73
N ASN A 191 -21.82 -21.34 10.96
CA ASN A 191 -21.52 -22.52 11.77
C ASN A 191 -22.77 -23.32 12.17
N ILE A 192 -23.91 -22.64 12.37
CA ILE A 192 -25.16 -23.28 12.82
C ILE A 192 -25.97 -23.88 11.66
N THR A 193 -26.10 -23.16 10.53
CA THR A 193 -27.11 -23.47 9.50
C THR A 193 -26.58 -24.37 8.37
N GLY A 194 -25.27 -24.50 8.20
CA GLY A 194 -24.64 -25.33 7.17
C GLY A 194 -24.97 -24.95 5.71
N ASN A 195 -25.74 -23.89 5.49
CA ASN A 195 -26.27 -23.51 4.18
C ASN A 195 -25.96 -22.04 3.89
N LEU A 196 -24.95 -21.80 3.04
CA LEU A 196 -24.38 -20.46 2.76
C LEU A 196 -25.29 -19.55 1.91
N THR A 197 -26.35 -20.08 1.30
CA THR A 197 -27.10 -19.38 0.25
C THR A 197 -28.01 -18.25 0.75
N LEU A 198 -28.55 -18.36 1.96
CA LEU A 198 -29.38 -17.31 2.60
C LEU A 198 -28.58 -16.21 3.31
N LEU A 199 -27.28 -16.44 3.54
CA LEU A 199 -26.36 -15.57 4.28
C LEU A 199 -25.43 -14.73 3.39
N GLY A 200 -25.52 -14.90 2.06
CA GLY A 200 -24.56 -14.33 1.11
C GLY A 200 -24.40 -12.81 1.18
N VAL A 201 -25.42 -12.06 1.64
CA VAL A 201 -25.39 -10.58 1.71
C VAL A 201 -24.73 -10.06 2.99
N LEU A 202 -24.80 -10.80 4.10
CA LEU A 202 -24.31 -10.36 5.41
C LEU A 202 -22.79 -10.03 5.41
N PRO A 203 -21.91 -10.83 4.77
CA PRO A 203 -20.49 -10.51 4.65
C PRO A 203 -20.27 -9.21 3.88
N PHE A 204 -20.94 -9.01 2.75
CA PHE A 204 -20.78 -7.79 1.95
C PHE A 204 -21.24 -6.55 2.71
N LEU A 205 -22.35 -6.64 3.44
CA LEU A 205 -22.83 -5.57 4.30
C LEU A 205 -21.86 -5.29 5.46
N ALA A 206 -21.33 -6.34 6.09
CA ALA A 206 -20.35 -6.22 7.16
C ALA A 206 -19.09 -5.49 6.68
N TYR A 207 -18.51 -5.93 5.55
CA TYR A 207 -17.33 -5.29 4.97
C TYR A 207 -17.63 -3.84 4.54
N ALA A 208 -18.77 -3.58 3.90
CA ALA A 208 -19.17 -2.22 3.53
C ALA A 208 -19.28 -1.30 4.74
N MET A 209 -19.90 -1.76 5.84
CA MET A 209 -20.03 -0.98 7.07
C MET A 209 -18.69 -0.78 7.78
N LEU A 210 -17.81 -1.78 7.80
CA LEU A 210 -16.46 -1.64 8.34
C LEU A 210 -15.65 -0.61 7.56
N ILE A 211 -15.72 -0.66 6.23
CA ILE A 211 -15.02 0.28 5.33
C ILE A 211 -15.55 1.71 5.52
N VAL A 212 -16.87 1.89 5.43
CA VAL A 212 -17.53 3.20 5.63
C VAL A 212 -17.24 3.74 7.03
N GLY A 213 -17.27 2.87 8.04
CA GLY A 213 -16.96 3.22 9.42
C GLY A 213 -15.54 3.74 9.59
N ALA A 214 -14.56 2.99 9.07
CA ALA A 214 -13.16 3.37 9.10
C ALA A 214 -12.91 4.71 8.39
N PHE A 215 -13.41 4.89 7.16
CA PHE A 215 -13.25 6.16 6.43
C PHE A 215 -13.96 7.34 7.11
N SER A 216 -15.12 7.12 7.73
CA SER A 216 -15.85 8.18 8.44
C SER A 216 -15.14 8.61 9.72
N ILE A 217 -14.54 7.67 10.46
CA ILE A 217 -13.67 7.99 11.61
C ILE A 217 -12.46 8.78 11.15
N ILE A 218 -11.76 8.32 10.11
CA ILE A 218 -10.58 9.01 9.55
C ILE A 218 -10.97 10.43 9.14
N TYR A 219 -12.08 10.61 8.41
CA TYR A 219 -12.55 11.94 8.03
C TYR A 219 -12.93 12.80 9.25
N GLY A 220 -13.59 12.22 10.25
CA GLY A 220 -13.92 12.93 11.50
C GLY A 220 -12.68 13.41 12.26
N VAL A 221 -11.65 12.55 12.33
CA VAL A 221 -10.36 12.86 12.94
C VAL A 221 -9.56 13.84 12.10
N PHE A 222 -9.64 13.83 10.78
CA PHE A 222 -8.75 14.63 9.91
C PHE A 222 -9.49 15.67 9.06
N SER A 223 -10.67 16.09 9.47
CA SER A 223 -11.53 17.03 8.71
C SER A 223 -10.89 18.39 8.44
N TRP A 224 -9.86 18.76 9.19
CA TRP A 224 -9.10 20.01 8.98
C TRP A 224 -8.05 19.93 7.87
N ILE A 225 -7.78 18.72 7.33
CA ILE A 225 -6.81 18.50 6.26
C ILE A 225 -7.50 18.68 4.91
N LYS A 226 -6.83 19.34 3.96
CA LYS A 226 -7.43 19.52 2.62
C LYS A 226 -7.72 18.17 1.96
N PRO A 227 -8.93 17.98 1.40
CA PRO A 227 -9.30 16.71 0.76
C PRO A 227 -8.36 16.36 -0.40
N GLY A 228 -7.90 17.36 -1.18
CA GLY A 228 -6.93 17.13 -2.25
C GLY A 228 -5.59 16.58 -1.76
N PHE A 229 -5.13 16.95 -0.56
CA PHE A 229 -3.92 16.40 0.04
C PHE A 229 -4.14 14.95 0.51
N VAL A 230 -5.25 14.68 1.18
CA VAL A 230 -5.62 13.31 1.60
C VAL A 230 -5.69 12.38 0.39
N THR A 231 -6.37 12.82 -0.68
CA THR A 231 -6.47 12.06 -1.93
C THR A 231 -5.09 11.89 -2.59
N ALA A 232 -4.23 12.90 -2.60
CA ALA A 232 -2.89 12.79 -3.16
C ALA A 232 -2.02 11.75 -2.41
N VAL A 233 -2.06 11.75 -1.07
CA VAL A 233 -1.39 10.73 -0.26
C VAL A 233 -1.97 9.34 -0.55
N ALA A 234 -3.29 9.20 -0.56
CA ALA A 234 -3.95 7.92 -0.83
C ALA A 234 -3.59 7.35 -2.20
N LEU A 235 -3.64 8.16 -3.26
CA LEU A 235 -3.29 7.72 -4.61
C LEU A 235 -1.80 7.38 -4.74
N ALA A 236 -0.91 8.15 -4.12
CA ALA A 236 0.52 7.85 -4.11
C ALA A 236 0.81 6.52 -3.39
N CYS A 237 0.21 6.31 -2.23
CA CYS A 237 0.35 5.08 -1.45
C CYS A 237 -0.23 3.87 -2.16
N TYR A 238 -1.42 3.99 -2.76
CA TYR A 238 -2.03 2.94 -3.56
C TYR A 238 -1.10 2.49 -4.69
N CYS A 239 -0.53 3.45 -5.44
CA CYS A 239 0.40 3.14 -6.54
C CYS A 239 1.68 2.45 -6.05
N GLY A 240 2.19 2.80 -4.86
CA GLY A 240 3.29 2.07 -4.23
C GLY A 240 2.91 0.63 -3.86
N ILE A 241 1.78 0.45 -3.17
CA ILE A 241 1.29 -0.84 -2.66
C ILE A 241 1.01 -1.85 -3.78
N ILE A 242 0.44 -1.41 -4.91
CA ILE A 242 0.24 -2.31 -6.04
C ILE A 242 1.57 -2.66 -6.72
N ALA A 243 2.55 -1.74 -6.76
CA ALA A 243 3.86 -2.02 -7.34
C ALA A 243 4.64 -3.04 -6.49
N ASP A 244 4.61 -2.88 -5.17
CA ASP A 244 5.05 -3.86 -4.18
C ASP A 244 4.43 -5.24 -4.44
N HIS A 245 3.10 -5.28 -4.51
CA HIS A 245 2.37 -6.51 -4.72
C HIS A 245 2.70 -7.19 -6.06
N MET A 246 2.81 -6.45 -7.17
CA MET A 246 3.17 -7.06 -8.47
C MET A 246 4.58 -7.62 -8.47
N LEU A 247 5.54 -6.89 -7.90
CA LEU A 247 6.91 -7.40 -7.80
C LEU A 247 6.96 -8.67 -6.95
N GLY A 248 6.20 -8.70 -5.84
CA GLY A 248 6.04 -9.89 -5.01
C GLY A 248 5.51 -11.09 -5.79
N ASN A 249 4.52 -10.88 -6.65
CA ASN A 249 3.97 -11.96 -7.50
C ASN A 249 4.98 -12.49 -8.51
N LEU A 250 5.78 -11.62 -9.13
CA LEU A 250 6.83 -12.03 -10.06
C LEU A 250 7.94 -12.83 -9.35
N ILE A 251 8.31 -12.39 -8.15
CA ILE A 251 9.28 -13.12 -7.31
C ILE A 251 8.70 -14.47 -6.89
N PHE A 252 7.43 -14.53 -6.46
CA PHE A 252 6.76 -15.78 -6.10
C PHE A 252 6.77 -16.77 -7.27
N LEU A 253 6.38 -16.34 -8.47
CA LEU A 253 6.42 -17.20 -9.67
C LEU A 253 7.84 -17.68 -9.99
N SER A 254 8.83 -16.79 -9.88
CA SER A 254 10.23 -17.13 -10.15
C SER A 254 10.84 -18.09 -9.12
N MET A 255 10.26 -18.12 -7.90
CA MET A 255 10.74 -18.90 -6.76
C MET A 255 9.79 -20.03 -6.38
N ILE A 256 8.82 -20.36 -7.24
CA ILE A 256 7.70 -21.24 -6.87
C ILE A 256 8.16 -22.60 -6.34
N GLY A 257 9.20 -23.20 -6.93
CA GLY A 257 9.76 -24.47 -6.46
C GLY A 257 10.40 -24.42 -5.07
N VAL A 258 10.77 -23.23 -4.58
CA VAL A 258 11.34 -23.04 -3.24
C VAL A 258 10.26 -22.72 -2.22
N VAL A 259 9.32 -21.83 -2.56
CA VAL A 259 8.32 -21.30 -1.60
C VAL A 259 7.01 -22.07 -1.57
N ALA A 260 6.75 -22.81 -2.65
CA ALA A 260 5.58 -23.63 -2.84
C ALA A 260 5.96 -24.94 -3.56
N PRO A 261 6.82 -25.81 -2.98
CA PRO A 261 7.27 -27.02 -3.65
C PRO A 261 6.15 -27.90 -4.25
N PRO A 262 4.97 -28.06 -3.61
CA PRO A 262 3.85 -28.80 -4.20
C PRO A 262 3.29 -28.21 -5.51
N LEU A 263 3.58 -26.94 -5.81
CA LEU A 263 3.14 -26.23 -7.01
C LEU A 263 4.22 -26.19 -8.11
N GLN A 264 5.43 -26.72 -7.88
CA GLN A 264 6.54 -26.61 -8.83
C GLN A 264 6.22 -27.20 -10.20
N ASP A 265 5.60 -28.38 -10.22
CA ASP A 265 5.23 -29.11 -11.44
C ASP A 265 3.74 -28.99 -11.75
N ALA A 266 3.03 -28.07 -11.07
CA ALA A 266 1.62 -27.85 -11.32
C ALA A 266 1.43 -27.19 -12.69
N PRO A 267 0.38 -27.56 -13.46
CA PRO A 267 0.06 -26.88 -14.71
C PRO A 267 -0.16 -25.38 -14.50
N SER A 268 0.27 -24.56 -15.46
CA SER A 268 0.13 -23.09 -15.42
C SER A 268 -1.33 -22.64 -15.23
N GLU A 269 -2.31 -23.45 -15.67
CA GLU A 269 -3.75 -23.23 -15.45
C GLU A 269 -4.14 -23.34 -13.97
N VAL A 270 -3.53 -24.27 -13.23
CA VAL A 270 -3.78 -24.46 -11.80
C VAL A 270 -3.24 -23.26 -11.02
N ILE A 271 -2.00 -22.85 -11.33
CA ILE A 271 -1.37 -21.70 -10.69
C ILE A 271 -2.16 -20.42 -11.00
N ALA A 272 -2.54 -20.21 -12.27
CA ALA A 272 -3.37 -19.10 -12.69
C ALA A 272 -4.74 -19.10 -11.98
N GLY A 273 -5.35 -20.27 -11.78
CA GLY A 273 -6.59 -20.43 -11.01
C GLY A 273 -6.45 -19.98 -9.55
N ILE A 274 -5.29 -20.24 -8.91
CA ILE A 274 -5.01 -19.74 -7.55
C ILE A 274 -4.98 -18.21 -7.56
N PHE A 275 -4.22 -17.59 -8.47
CA PHE A 275 -4.16 -16.12 -8.60
C PHE A 275 -5.55 -15.50 -8.81
N MET A 276 -6.36 -16.09 -9.69
CA MET A 276 -7.72 -15.60 -9.95
C MET A 276 -8.66 -15.77 -8.74
N SER A 277 -8.52 -16.86 -7.97
CA SER A 277 -9.37 -17.10 -6.79
C SER A 277 -9.03 -16.15 -5.62
N VAL A 278 -7.77 -15.75 -5.46
CA VAL A 278 -7.34 -14.82 -4.40
C VAL A 278 -7.47 -13.35 -4.80
N LEU A 279 -7.84 -13.04 -6.06
CA LEU A 279 -7.95 -11.66 -6.55
C LEU A 279 -8.87 -10.78 -5.67
N PRO A 280 -10.09 -11.20 -5.27
CA PRO A 280 -10.95 -10.37 -4.41
C PRO A 280 -10.32 -10.08 -3.05
N ILE A 281 -9.64 -11.07 -2.46
CA ILE A 281 -8.93 -10.94 -1.19
C ILE A 281 -7.78 -9.96 -1.34
N SER A 282 -6.97 -10.12 -2.38
CA SER A 282 -5.85 -9.23 -2.67
C SER A 282 -6.32 -7.78 -2.85
N VAL A 283 -7.42 -7.55 -3.58
CA VAL A 283 -8.02 -6.21 -3.73
C VAL A 283 -8.41 -5.63 -2.37
N ALA A 284 -9.10 -6.39 -1.53
CA ALA A 284 -9.51 -5.94 -0.20
C ALA A 284 -8.30 -5.59 0.68
N GLU A 285 -7.26 -6.44 0.68
CA GLU A 285 -6.01 -6.19 1.41
C GLU A 285 -5.30 -4.93 0.91
N ARG A 286 -5.19 -4.73 -0.41
CA ARG A 286 -4.52 -3.53 -0.96
C ARG A 286 -5.27 -2.25 -0.63
N ILE A 287 -6.60 -2.29 -0.62
CA ILE A 287 -7.43 -1.15 -0.19
C ILE A 287 -7.22 -0.87 1.30
N LEU A 288 -7.20 -1.91 2.14
CA LEU A 288 -6.97 -1.78 3.58
C LEU A 288 -5.58 -1.20 3.86
N PHE A 289 -4.53 -1.70 3.22
CA PHE A 289 -3.18 -1.16 3.35
C PHE A 289 -3.09 0.28 2.87
N THR A 290 -3.80 0.63 1.80
CA THR A 290 -3.87 2.02 1.32
C THR A 290 -4.53 2.93 2.37
N ALA A 291 -5.61 2.47 3.02
CA ALA A 291 -6.28 3.23 4.07
C ALA A 291 -5.37 3.45 5.30
N ILE A 292 -4.66 2.41 5.73
CA ILE A 292 -3.66 2.49 6.81
C ILE A 292 -2.55 3.48 6.41
N ALA A 293 -1.98 3.32 5.22
CA ALA A 293 -0.90 4.16 4.70
C ALA A 293 -1.32 5.63 4.64
N THR A 294 -2.54 5.88 4.16
CA THR A 294 -3.11 7.23 4.08
C THR A 294 -3.26 7.84 5.46
N THR A 295 -3.84 7.10 6.41
CA THR A 295 -4.08 7.58 7.78
C THR A 295 -2.78 7.99 8.46
N ILE A 296 -1.76 7.14 8.37
CA ILE A 296 -0.44 7.43 8.94
C ILE A 296 0.24 8.58 8.17
N GLY A 297 0.18 8.56 6.84
CA GLY A 297 0.80 9.58 5.98
C GLY A 297 0.24 10.99 6.22
N ILE A 298 -1.08 11.15 6.31
CA ILE A 298 -1.72 12.46 6.54
C ILE A 298 -1.49 12.97 7.97
N ALA A 299 -1.28 12.08 8.94
CA ALA A 299 -0.95 12.46 10.30
C ALA A 299 0.53 12.87 10.42
N LEU A 300 1.43 12.04 9.89
CA LEU A 300 2.87 12.16 10.12
C LEU A 300 3.51 13.27 9.26
N LEU A 301 3.13 13.38 7.98
CA LEU A 301 3.79 14.30 7.06
C LEU A 301 3.68 15.78 7.49
N PRO A 302 2.51 16.32 7.88
CA PRO A 302 2.42 17.70 8.36
C PRO A 302 3.19 17.94 9.66
N ILE A 303 3.23 16.95 10.56
CA ILE A 303 3.94 17.06 11.85
C ILE A 303 5.45 17.14 11.62
N LEU A 304 6.01 16.26 10.79
CA LEU A 304 7.44 16.27 10.48
C LEU A 304 7.88 17.55 9.76
N ARG A 305 7.02 18.10 8.88
CA ARG A 305 7.26 19.41 8.26
C ARG A 305 7.28 20.54 9.30
N LYS A 306 6.28 20.59 10.17
CA LYS A 306 6.19 21.61 11.24
C LYS A 306 7.35 21.52 12.24
N ALA A 307 7.86 20.32 12.50
CA ALA A 307 9.02 20.09 13.36
C ALA A 307 10.36 20.47 12.70
N GLY A 308 10.37 20.90 11.43
CA GLY A 308 11.60 21.18 10.68
C GLY A 308 12.41 19.93 10.36
N LEU A 309 11.83 18.74 10.53
CA LEU A 309 12.50 17.47 10.29
C LEU A 309 12.59 17.12 8.80
N LEU A 310 11.71 17.71 7.99
CA LEU A 310 11.76 17.62 6.54
C LEU A 310 12.26 18.94 5.99
N ARG A 311 13.44 18.91 5.36
CA ARG A 311 14.05 20.12 4.83
C ARG A 311 13.21 20.67 3.68
N ARG A 312 12.76 21.92 3.80
CA ARG A 312 12.29 22.69 2.64
C ARG A 312 13.44 22.75 1.64
N LYS A 313 13.25 22.18 0.45
CA LYS A 313 14.06 22.59 -0.71
C LYS A 313 13.60 23.99 -1.08
N THR A 314 14.11 24.98 -0.37
CA THR A 314 14.07 26.36 -0.81
C THR A 314 14.84 26.47 -2.13
N GLN A 315 14.07 26.71 -3.19
CA GLN A 315 14.45 27.21 -4.52
C GLN A 315 15.30 26.30 -5.41
#